data_AF-A0A8T2HVZ4-F1
#
_entry.id   AF-A0A8T2HVZ4-F1
#
_cell.length_a   1.000
_cell.length_b   1.000
_cell.length_c   1.000
_cell.angle_alpha   90.00
_cell.angle_beta   90.00
_cell.angle_gamma   90.00
#
_symmetry.space_group_name_H-M   'P 1'
#
loop_
_entity.id
_entity.type
_entity.pdbx_description
1 polymer ?
#
loop_
_entity_poly.entity_id
_entity_poly.type
_entity_poly.pdbx_seq_one_letter_code
_entity_poly.pdbx_strand_id
1 'polypeptide(L)'
;MRHALSYGVGYLHEAQSPEESSLVKALFSTGAVQVLVATGPCAWGLSCAARAVVVMGTQYYDITGQGTNDYSVTDLLQMVGRAGRPGTDTAATCVLMCHAPRKEYYKKFLFEPLPVESHLDAALHDAMAAEIVTRTVQNKQDAVDYLTWTFYYRRLTQNPNYYNMTGVSHRHVSDHLSELVESVLADLETSKVISIEEDFDLEPLNLGMIAAYYYVSYTTIELFAASLAAKTKLKGLVEILSAASEYDEIPVRPGEERTVEKTLAHAPLALEKPRYTDPHTKVNALIQAHLSRSGLNPDLSSDAKLIIAAAPRLLQAMVDVVSSSGWLNPALATMELSQMITQGLWQRDPVLMQIPGVVREVAAAATASGVETIFDVAEMEEDARRETLQLDGPQLEVANAWLARYPDIGVNYEILDAENIVAGEAVTVSVSLEREGEGEVRPVDAPRFPGRKDENWWLVVGDPASNSLLAIKRIALQRKAKAKLEFAAPASAGKKELTLFLMCDSYMGCDQEFELELNVAPGEEEEAAGVAEGDDAEAMDE
;
A
#
# COMPACT_ATOMS: atom_id res chain seq x y z
N MET A 1 15.70 -27.50 11.81
CA MET A 1 15.62 -26.99 13.20
C MET A 1 15.68 -28.13 14.22
N ARG A 2 14.74 -29.10 14.18
CA ARG A 2 14.70 -30.24 15.12
C ARG A 2 16.05 -30.94 15.31
N HIS A 3 16.76 -31.23 14.22
CA HIS A 3 18.08 -31.86 14.27
C HIS A 3 19.13 -31.01 15.00
N ALA A 4 19.17 -29.69 14.81
CA ALA A 4 20.12 -28.84 15.52
C ALA A 4 19.78 -28.72 17.02
N LEU A 5 18.48 -28.61 17.34
CA LEU A 5 18.00 -28.51 18.72
C LEU A 5 18.34 -29.75 19.55
N SER A 6 18.36 -30.95 18.95
CA SER A 6 18.76 -32.18 19.68
C SER A 6 20.22 -32.18 20.12
N TYR A 7 21.06 -31.30 19.55
CA TYR A 7 22.44 -31.09 19.98
C TYR A 7 22.62 -29.80 20.78
N GLY A 8 21.54 -29.17 21.23
CA GLY A 8 21.59 -27.94 22.03
C GLY A 8 21.92 -26.68 21.23
N VAL A 9 21.63 -26.69 19.91
CA VAL A 9 21.83 -25.53 19.00
C VAL A 9 20.48 -25.09 18.43
N GLY A 10 20.09 -23.85 18.74
CA GLY A 10 18.96 -23.16 18.12
C GLY A 10 19.42 -22.24 17.00
N TYR A 11 18.54 -21.97 16.03
CA TYR A 11 18.79 -20.92 15.05
C TYR A 11 17.53 -20.11 14.75
N LEU A 12 17.72 -18.84 14.41
CA LEU A 12 16.69 -17.84 14.12
C LEU A 12 16.96 -17.12 12.80
N HIS A 13 15.93 -16.96 11.97
CA HIS A 13 15.95 -16.21 10.73
C HIS A 13 14.56 -15.61 10.44
N GLU A 14 14.45 -14.63 9.54
CA GLU A 14 13.21 -13.85 9.33
C GLU A 14 12.04 -14.71 8.84
N ALA A 15 12.33 -15.77 8.07
CA ALA A 15 11.31 -16.66 7.52
C ALA A 15 10.69 -17.67 8.52
N GLN A 16 11.11 -17.70 9.79
CA GLN A 16 10.52 -18.60 10.79
C GLN A 16 9.16 -18.12 11.27
N SER A 17 8.31 -19.06 11.71
CA SER A 17 7.03 -18.66 12.32
C SER A 17 7.27 -17.98 13.68
N PRO A 18 6.35 -17.09 14.12
CA PRO A 18 6.43 -16.49 15.46
C PRO A 18 6.47 -17.53 16.58
N GLU A 19 5.78 -18.66 16.40
CA GLU A 19 5.74 -19.77 17.35
C GLU A 19 7.10 -20.47 17.45
N GLU A 20 7.72 -20.79 16.31
CA GLU A 20 9.05 -21.38 16.24
C GLU A 20 10.10 -20.45 16.86
N SER A 21 10.06 -19.17 16.49
CA SER A 21 10.96 -18.14 17.03
C SER A 21 10.82 -18.01 18.54
N SER A 22 9.58 -17.99 19.05
CA SER A 22 9.29 -17.90 20.49
C SER A 22 9.76 -19.13 21.26
N LEU A 23 9.55 -20.32 20.71
CA LEU A 23 10.02 -21.58 21.30
C LEU A 23 11.54 -21.61 21.40
N VAL A 24 12.25 -21.27 20.32
CA VAL A 24 13.72 -21.27 20.31
C VAL A 24 14.28 -20.24 21.31
N LYS A 25 13.70 -19.04 21.37
CA LYS A 25 14.06 -18.01 22.37
C LYS A 25 13.84 -18.49 23.80
N ALA A 26 12.73 -19.17 24.08
CA ALA A 26 12.44 -19.73 25.40
C ALA A 26 13.42 -20.85 25.79
N LEU A 27 13.73 -21.76 24.86
CA LEU A 27 14.71 -22.84 25.09
C LEU A 27 16.12 -22.29 25.36
N PHE A 28 16.52 -21.23 24.67
CA PHE A 28 17.80 -20.57 24.92
C PHE A 28 17.81 -19.84 26.28
N SER A 29 16.73 -19.11 26.60
CA SER A 29 16.64 -18.32 27.84
C SER A 29 16.59 -19.19 29.11
N THR A 30 16.02 -20.39 29.01
CA THR A 30 16.00 -21.39 30.09
C THR A 30 17.30 -22.18 30.22
N GLY A 31 18.23 -22.04 29.26
CA GLY A 31 19.49 -22.78 29.22
C GLY A 31 19.37 -24.21 28.70
N ALA A 32 18.20 -24.62 28.20
CA ALA A 32 18.01 -25.92 27.54
C ALA A 32 18.79 -26.01 26.21
N VAL A 33 18.97 -24.87 25.55
CA VAL A 33 19.82 -24.68 24.36
C VAL A 33 20.98 -23.78 24.75
N GLN A 34 22.20 -24.22 24.48
CA GLN A 34 23.41 -23.48 24.87
C GLN A 34 23.89 -22.49 23.79
N VAL A 35 23.61 -22.79 22.51
CA VAL A 35 24.06 -21.98 21.38
C VAL A 35 22.84 -21.53 20.56
N LEU A 36 22.79 -20.24 20.25
CA LEU A 36 21.78 -19.64 19.39
C LEU A 36 22.46 -18.93 18.22
N VAL A 37 22.09 -19.32 16.99
CA VAL A 37 22.58 -18.69 15.74
C VAL A 37 21.47 -17.84 15.17
N ALA A 38 21.66 -16.53 15.04
CA ALA A 38 20.64 -15.62 14.48
C ALA A 38 21.18 -14.90 13.24
N THR A 39 20.32 -14.67 12.24
CA THR A 39 20.64 -13.76 11.12
C THR A 39 20.76 -12.32 11.60
N GLY A 40 21.48 -11.48 10.85
CA GLY A 40 21.71 -10.07 11.20
C GLY A 40 20.43 -9.29 11.53
N PRO A 41 19.40 -9.30 10.67
CA PRO A 41 18.15 -8.57 10.92
C PRO A 41 17.39 -9.02 12.18
N CYS A 42 17.57 -10.26 12.63
CA CYS A 42 16.96 -10.74 13.88
C CYS A 42 17.51 -10.04 15.13
N ALA A 43 18.69 -9.39 15.07
CA ALA A 43 19.36 -8.79 16.23
C ALA A 43 18.49 -7.79 17.00
N TRP A 44 17.65 -7.03 16.30
CA TRP A 44 16.73 -6.06 16.89
C TRP A 44 15.58 -6.72 17.67
N GLY A 45 15.05 -7.85 17.17
CA GLY A 45 13.92 -8.60 17.76
C GLY A 45 14.30 -9.69 18.78
N LEU A 46 15.59 -9.83 19.11
CA LEU A 46 16.05 -10.75 20.15
C LEU A 46 15.76 -10.17 21.54
N SER A 47 15.06 -10.92 22.39
CA SER A 47 14.85 -10.54 23.80
C SER A 47 15.87 -11.20 24.74
N CYS A 48 16.55 -12.25 24.29
CA CYS A 48 17.51 -13.00 25.10
C CYS A 48 18.91 -12.38 25.03
N ALA A 49 19.61 -12.43 26.17
CA ALA A 49 21.03 -12.07 26.28
C ALA A 49 21.89 -13.32 26.47
N ALA A 50 23.13 -13.27 26.01
CA ALA A 50 24.08 -14.38 26.07
C ALA A 50 25.31 -13.98 26.88
N ARG A 51 25.96 -14.93 27.56
CA ARG A 51 27.24 -14.65 28.23
C ARG A 51 28.33 -14.20 27.23
N ALA A 52 28.32 -14.83 26.06
CA ALA A 52 29.23 -14.52 24.97
C ALA A 52 28.47 -14.38 23.65
N VAL A 53 28.85 -13.40 22.84
CA VAL A 53 28.33 -13.20 21.48
C VAL A 53 29.46 -13.31 20.48
N VAL A 54 29.20 -13.97 19.35
CA VAL A 54 30.12 -14.04 18.21
C VAL A 54 29.41 -13.43 17.02
N VAL A 55 29.94 -12.33 16.50
CA VAL A 55 29.48 -11.72 15.24
C VAL A 55 30.35 -12.30 14.13
N MET A 56 29.79 -13.25 13.38
CA MET A 56 30.51 -14.01 12.35
C MET A 56 30.38 -13.33 10.98
N GLY A 57 31.35 -12.48 10.64
CA GLY A 57 31.30 -11.67 9.43
C GLY A 57 30.59 -10.33 9.69
N THR A 58 31.04 -9.28 8.99
CA THR A 58 30.50 -7.92 9.12
C THR A 58 29.93 -7.39 7.81
N GLN A 59 29.62 -8.30 6.89
CA GLN A 59 29.23 -7.98 5.52
C GLN A 59 28.03 -8.81 5.12
N TYR A 60 27.17 -8.20 4.30
CA TYR A 60 26.07 -8.85 3.63
C TYR A 60 26.15 -8.55 2.13
N TYR A 61 25.43 -9.34 1.32
CA TYR A 61 25.43 -9.18 -0.12
C TYR A 61 24.14 -8.52 -0.59
N ASP A 62 24.28 -7.46 -1.38
CA ASP A 62 23.21 -6.66 -1.96
C ASP A 62 23.31 -6.69 -3.49
N ILE A 63 22.27 -7.19 -4.15
CA ILE A 63 22.20 -7.34 -5.62
C ILE A 63 21.68 -6.09 -6.33
N THR A 64 21.07 -5.16 -5.62
CA THR A 64 20.51 -3.95 -6.24
C THR A 64 21.58 -3.10 -6.93
N GLY A 65 22.86 -3.34 -6.64
CA GLY A 65 23.98 -2.94 -7.51
C GLY A 65 25.31 -2.69 -6.81
N GLN A 66 25.36 -2.71 -5.47
CA GLN A 66 26.57 -2.34 -4.72
C GLN A 66 27.46 -3.52 -4.32
N GLY A 67 26.98 -4.76 -4.49
CA GLY A 67 27.77 -5.96 -4.21
C GLY A 67 27.84 -6.26 -2.71
N THR A 68 29.04 -6.31 -2.14
CA THR A 68 29.21 -6.63 -0.71
C THR A 68 29.20 -5.36 0.12
N ASN A 69 28.17 -5.20 0.96
CA ASN A 69 28.00 -4.07 1.86
C ASN A 69 28.36 -4.46 3.29
N ASP A 70 28.90 -3.52 4.06
CA ASP A 70 29.17 -3.72 5.47
C ASP A 70 27.91 -3.45 6.32
N TYR A 71 27.74 -4.18 7.42
CA TYR A 71 26.72 -3.84 8.41
C TYR A 71 26.98 -2.44 8.98
N SER A 72 25.90 -1.72 9.27
CA SER A 72 25.97 -0.46 9.99
C SER A 72 26.59 -0.66 11.37
N VAL A 73 27.30 0.36 11.88
CA VAL A 73 27.85 0.28 13.24
C VAL A 73 26.73 0.12 14.28
N THR A 74 25.56 0.69 14.02
CA THR A 74 24.37 0.55 14.87
C THR A 74 23.89 -0.89 14.96
N ASP A 75 23.84 -1.63 13.85
CA ASP A 75 23.49 -3.06 13.87
C ASP A 75 24.54 -3.87 14.63
N LEU A 76 25.82 -3.56 14.43
CA LEU A 76 26.91 -4.21 15.15
C LEU A 76 26.84 -3.94 16.66
N LEU A 77 26.58 -2.69 17.06
CA LEU A 77 26.37 -2.32 18.46
C LEU A 77 25.17 -3.06 19.06
N GLN A 78 24.09 -3.22 18.29
CA GLN A 78 22.92 -3.98 18.73
C GLN A 78 23.25 -5.46 18.94
N MET A 79 24.04 -6.07 18.05
CA MET A 79 24.53 -7.45 18.22
C MET A 79 25.46 -7.58 19.44
N VAL A 80 26.43 -6.68 19.56
CA VAL A 80 27.39 -6.62 20.68
C VAL A 80 26.67 -6.44 22.01
N GLY A 81 25.62 -5.61 22.04
CA GLY A 81 24.78 -5.35 23.21
C GLY A 81 24.02 -6.57 23.75
N ARG A 82 23.96 -7.68 22.99
CA ARG A 82 23.43 -8.96 23.48
C ARG A 82 24.42 -9.74 24.35
N ALA A 83 25.67 -9.30 24.43
CA ALA A 83 26.68 -9.90 25.29
C ALA A 83 26.57 -9.36 26.73
N GLY A 84 26.41 -10.28 27.67
CA GLY A 84 26.30 -10.03 29.10
C GLY A 84 24.87 -10.19 29.61
N ARG A 85 24.72 -10.90 30.73
CA ARG A 85 23.43 -11.06 31.43
C ARG A 85 23.48 -10.32 32.76
N PRO A 86 22.87 -9.12 32.85
CA PRO A 86 22.84 -8.33 34.08
C PRO A 86 22.35 -9.17 35.27
N GLY A 87 23.05 -9.06 36.40
CA GLY A 87 22.74 -9.81 37.63
C GLY A 87 23.15 -11.29 37.64
N THR A 88 23.61 -11.84 36.51
CA THR A 88 24.08 -13.24 36.42
C THR A 88 25.58 -13.33 36.16
N ASP A 89 26.08 -12.63 35.14
CA ASP A 89 27.47 -12.68 34.73
C ASP A 89 28.28 -11.51 35.31
N THR A 90 29.52 -11.76 35.73
CA THR A 90 30.45 -10.72 36.20
C THR A 90 31.24 -10.06 35.07
N ALA A 91 31.28 -10.70 33.90
CA ALA A 91 31.92 -10.20 32.69
C ALA A 91 31.20 -10.73 31.45
N ALA A 92 31.16 -9.92 30.39
CA ALA A 92 30.64 -10.28 29.09
C ALA A 92 31.80 -10.43 28.08
N THR A 93 31.60 -11.23 27.03
CA THR A 93 32.59 -11.36 25.96
C THR A 93 31.92 -11.24 24.60
N CYS A 94 32.44 -10.38 23.74
CA CYS A 94 32.02 -10.31 22.34
C CYS A 94 33.23 -10.55 21.43
N VAL A 95 33.07 -11.42 20.43
CA VAL A 95 34.06 -11.71 19.40
C VAL A 95 33.51 -11.24 18.06
N LEU A 96 34.13 -10.19 17.50
CA LEU A 96 33.80 -9.67 16.18
C LEU A 96 34.76 -10.25 15.14
N MET A 97 34.25 -11.09 14.24
CA MET A 97 35.01 -11.62 13.09
C MET A 97 34.73 -10.74 11.87
N CYS A 98 35.74 -10.01 11.39
CA CYS A 98 35.59 -9.08 10.27
C CYS A 98 36.76 -9.21 9.27
N HIS A 99 36.57 -8.65 8.08
CA HIS A 99 37.64 -8.52 7.10
C HIS A 99 38.77 -7.62 7.66
N ALA A 100 40.03 -8.05 7.54
CA ALA A 100 41.16 -7.43 8.25
C ALA A 100 41.28 -5.89 8.07
N PRO A 101 41.08 -5.30 6.87
CA PRO A 101 41.09 -3.85 6.68
C PRO A 101 40.02 -3.09 7.47
N ARG A 102 38.88 -3.72 7.80
CA ARG A 102 37.79 -3.09 8.57
C ARG A 102 38.02 -3.15 10.08
N LYS A 103 39.03 -3.88 10.56
CA LYS A 103 39.28 -4.09 12.00
C LYS A 103 39.46 -2.78 12.77
N GLU A 104 40.32 -1.88 12.30
CA GLU A 104 40.58 -0.62 13.02
C GLU A 104 39.37 0.33 12.96
N TYR A 105 38.59 0.29 11.88
CA TYR A 105 37.32 1.02 11.76
C TYR A 105 36.35 0.57 12.85
N TYR A 106 36.06 -0.73 12.97
CA TYR A 106 35.13 -1.22 14.00
C TYR A 106 35.68 -1.03 15.41
N LYS A 107 36.98 -1.23 15.62
CA LYS A 107 37.61 -0.96 16.92
C LYS A 107 37.36 0.48 17.36
N LYS A 108 37.56 1.46 16.47
CA LYS A 108 37.32 2.86 16.80
C LYS A 108 35.86 3.08 17.24
N PHE A 109 34.88 2.71 16.42
CA PHE A 109 33.47 3.03 16.68
C PHE A 109 32.76 2.13 17.69
N LEU A 110 33.38 1.02 18.13
CA LEU A 110 32.89 0.21 19.25
C LEU A 110 33.42 0.70 20.61
N PHE A 111 34.58 1.35 20.63
CA PHE A 111 35.19 1.87 21.88
C PHE A 111 35.00 3.37 22.07
N GLU A 112 34.81 4.12 20.98
CA GLU A 112 34.49 5.55 21.00
C GLU A 112 33.01 5.76 20.63
N PRO A 113 32.35 6.78 21.19
CA PRO A 113 30.99 7.14 20.81
C PRO A 113 30.85 7.38 19.30
N LEU A 114 29.78 6.86 18.70
CA LEU A 114 29.50 7.02 17.27
C LEU A 114 29.05 8.47 16.96
N PRO A 115 29.74 9.21 16.07
CA PRO A 115 29.22 10.46 15.54
C PRO A 115 27.98 10.18 14.69
N VAL A 116 26.87 10.87 15.01
CA VAL A 116 25.60 10.77 14.28
C VAL A 116 25.41 12.03 13.46
N GLU A 117 25.12 11.86 12.17
CA GLU A 117 24.84 12.92 11.21
C GLU A 117 23.42 12.76 10.65
N SER A 118 22.77 13.88 10.32
CA SER A 118 21.48 13.87 9.64
C SER A 118 21.63 13.50 8.15
N HIS A 119 20.62 12.82 7.60
CA HIS A 119 20.44 12.55 6.16
C HIS A 119 19.10 13.11 5.65
N LEU A 120 18.53 14.10 6.35
CA LEU A 120 17.24 14.70 6.01
C LEU A 120 17.25 15.30 4.59
N ASP A 121 18.39 15.81 4.14
CA ASP A 121 18.59 16.33 2.79
C ASP A 121 18.27 15.32 1.68
N ALA A 122 18.52 14.03 1.91
CA ALA A 122 18.19 12.98 0.94
C ALA A 122 16.70 12.58 0.94
N ALA A 123 15.94 12.95 1.98
CA ALA A 123 14.54 12.57 2.17
C ALA A 123 13.61 13.78 2.40
N LEU A 124 14.06 14.97 2.00
CA LEU A 124 13.39 16.23 2.35
C LEU A 124 12.10 16.43 1.56
N HIS A 125 12.00 15.94 0.32
CA HIS A 125 10.84 16.12 -0.55
C HIS A 125 9.53 15.69 0.10
N ASP A 126 9.45 14.46 0.61
CA ASP A 126 8.23 13.92 1.22
C ASP A 126 7.86 14.66 2.52
N ALA A 127 8.87 15.03 3.33
CA ALA A 127 8.64 15.81 4.54
C ALA A 127 8.12 17.23 4.21
N MET A 128 8.72 17.89 3.22
CA MET A 128 8.33 19.23 2.79
C MET A 128 6.92 19.22 2.17
N ALA A 129 6.62 18.25 1.30
CA ALA A 129 5.30 18.09 0.71
C ALA A 129 4.21 17.90 1.79
N ALA A 130 4.48 17.08 2.81
CA ALA A 130 3.55 16.88 3.92
C ALA A 130 3.31 18.17 4.71
N GLU A 131 4.35 18.95 5.01
CA GLU A 131 4.21 20.22 5.77
C GLU A 131 3.54 21.35 4.97
N ILE A 132 3.63 21.32 3.65
CA ILE A 132 2.87 22.22 2.77
C ILE A 132 1.39 21.82 2.77
N VAL A 133 1.08 20.52 2.68
CA VAL A 133 -0.31 20.02 2.75
C VAL A 133 -0.97 20.33 4.09
N THR A 134 -0.25 20.22 5.21
CA THR A 134 -0.76 20.59 6.54
C THR A 134 -0.81 22.10 6.79
N ARG A 135 -0.32 22.92 5.83
CA ARG A 135 -0.20 24.38 5.92
C ARG A 135 0.73 24.86 7.05
N THR A 136 1.66 24.02 7.52
CA THR A 136 2.76 24.45 8.39
C THR A 136 3.75 25.30 7.61
N VAL A 137 4.00 24.96 6.34
CA VAL A 137 4.87 25.69 5.42
C VAL A 137 3.99 26.29 4.32
N GLN A 138 3.84 27.61 4.29
CA GLN A 138 2.96 28.30 3.34
C GLN A 138 3.72 29.13 2.31
N ASN A 139 5.01 29.36 2.50
CA ASN A 139 5.87 30.08 1.59
C ASN A 139 7.33 29.61 1.71
N LYS A 140 8.20 30.08 0.82
CA LYS A 140 9.63 29.71 0.82
C LYS A 140 10.37 30.09 2.12
N GLN A 141 9.97 31.17 2.79
CA GLN A 141 10.60 31.56 4.07
C GLN A 141 10.23 30.58 5.18
N ASP A 142 8.98 30.14 5.26
CA ASP A 142 8.53 29.13 6.21
C ASP A 142 9.29 27.81 6.02
N ALA A 143 9.61 27.44 4.76
CA ALA A 143 10.38 26.24 4.45
C ALA A 143 11.82 26.31 5.01
N VAL A 144 12.47 27.47 4.88
CA VAL A 144 13.78 27.72 5.50
C VAL A 144 13.67 27.69 7.03
N ASP A 145 12.65 28.34 7.58
CA ASP A 145 12.41 28.39 9.03
C ASP A 145 12.14 27.01 9.60
N TYR A 146 11.37 26.17 8.92
CA TYR A 146 11.12 24.77 9.25
C TYR A 146 12.43 23.99 9.40
N LEU A 147 13.35 24.13 8.45
CA LEU A 147 14.65 23.47 8.52
C LEU A 147 15.45 23.87 9.76
N THR A 148 15.28 25.08 10.31
CA THR A 148 16.01 25.52 11.52
C THR A 148 15.66 24.71 12.78
N TRP A 149 14.51 24.03 12.80
CA TRP A 149 14.05 23.16 13.89
C TRP A 149 14.67 21.77 13.86
N THR A 150 15.36 21.42 12.77
CA THR A 150 15.80 20.05 12.52
C THR A 150 17.17 19.75 13.12
N PHE A 151 17.45 18.46 13.36
CA PHE A 151 18.82 18.01 13.68
C PHE A 151 19.79 18.30 12.54
N TYR A 152 19.33 18.27 11.29
CA TYR A 152 20.10 18.63 10.10
C TYR A 152 20.73 20.03 10.25
N TYR A 153 19.92 21.05 10.55
CA TYR A 153 20.40 22.41 10.76
C TYR A 153 21.45 22.51 11.87
N ARG A 154 21.26 21.79 12.97
CA ARG A 154 22.23 21.75 14.08
C ARG A 154 23.58 21.18 13.67
N ARG A 155 23.63 20.30 12.67
CA ARG A 155 24.85 19.64 12.21
C ARG A 155 25.61 20.41 11.13
N LEU A 156 24.95 21.27 10.36
CA LEU A 156 25.58 22.09 9.29
C LEU A 156 26.83 22.84 9.77
N THR A 157 26.77 23.49 10.93
CA THR A 157 27.91 24.25 11.46
C THR A 157 28.98 23.40 12.14
N GLN A 158 28.64 22.16 12.51
CA GLN A 158 29.53 21.26 13.25
C GLN A 158 30.36 20.37 12.32
N ASN A 159 29.82 20.02 11.16
CA ASN A 159 30.51 19.21 10.16
C ASN A 159 30.14 19.65 8.72
N PRO A 160 30.50 20.89 8.32
CA PRO A 160 30.05 21.50 7.06
C PRO A 160 30.45 20.69 5.83
N ASN A 161 31.65 20.11 5.81
CA ASN A 161 32.15 19.33 4.68
C ASN A 161 31.32 18.07 4.42
N TYR A 162 30.67 17.50 5.44
CA TYR A 162 29.77 16.35 5.28
C TYR A 162 28.55 16.70 4.44
N TYR A 163 28.06 17.94 4.60
CA TYR A 163 26.91 18.50 3.90
C TYR A 163 27.31 19.29 2.64
N ASN A 164 28.54 19.07 2.13
CA ASN A 164 29.09 19.79 0.98
C ASN A 164 29.16 21.32 1.13
N MET A 165 29.20 21.83 2.37
CA MET A 165 29.32 23.26 2.63
C MET A 165 30.78 23.72 2.65
N THR A 166 31.03 24.93 2.14
CA THR A 166 32.37 25.53 2.07
C THR A 166 32.72 26.40 3.28
N GLY A 167 31.75 26.68 4.15
CA GLY A 167 31.93 27.53 5.33
C GLY A 167 30.75 27.45 6.30
N VAL A 168 30.90 28.08 7.47
CA VAL A 168 29.92 28.03 8.57
C VAL A 168 29.44 29.41 9.02
N SER A 169 29.73 30.46 8.24
CA SER A 169 29.15 31.78 8.54
C SER A 169 27.64 31.75 8.33
N HIS A 170 26.91 32.68 8.96
CA HIS A 170 25.46 32.83 8.76
C HIS A 170 25.08 32.89 7.28
N ARG A 171 25.90 33.55 6.44
CA ARG A 171 25.70 33.60 5.00
C ARG A 171 25.82 32.22 4.35
N HIS A 172 26.87 31.46 4.62
CA HIS A 172 27.04 30.12 4.03
C HIS A 172 25.89 29.18 4.42
N VAL A 173 25.43 29.23 5.68
CA VAL A 173 24.30 28.41 6.14
C VAL A 173 23.00 28.84 5.47
N SER A 174 22.75 30.15 5.38
CA SER A 174 21.56 30.68 4.72
C SER A 174 21.54 30.31 3.23
N ASP A 175 22.64 30.56 2.52
CA ASP A 175 22.77 30.26 1.09
C ASP A 175 22.52 28.76 0.84
N HIS A 176 23.11 27.88 1.66
CA HIS A 176 22.91 26.42 1.58
C HIS A 176 21.47 25.99 1.82
N LEU A 177 20.80 26.52 2.85
CA LEU A 177 19.40 26.19 3.13
C LEU A 177 18.47 26.69 2.02
N SER A 178 18.70 27.91 1.52
CA SER A 178 17.93 28.47 0.42
C SER A 178 18.09 27.65 -0.86
N GLU A 179 19.32 27.26 -1.22
CA GLU A 179 19.57 26.38 -2.38
C GLU A 179 18.89 25.02 -2.24
N LEU A 180 18.95 24.41 -1.05
CA LEU A 180 18.29 23.13 -0.77
C LEU A 180 16.76 23.25 -0.89
N VAL A 181 16.17 24.28 -0.29
CA VAL A 181 14.72 24.54 -0.36
C VAL A 181 14.29 24.78 -1.79
N GLU A 182 14.99 25.64 -2.54
CA GLU A 182 14.66 25.92 -3.94
C GLU A 182 14.74 24.66 -4.81
N SER A 183 15.77 23.82 -4.63
CA SER A 183 15.88 22.55 -5.37
C SER A 183 14.70 21.62 -5.07
N VAL A 184 14.37 21.44 -3.78
CA VAL A 184 13.29 20.53 -3.38
C VAL A 184 11.93 21.03 -3.85
N LEU A 185 11.65 22.33 -3.70
CA LEU A 185 10.38 22.89 -4.14
C LEU A 185 10.24 22.85 -5.67
N ALA A 186 11.32 23.08 -6.42
CA ALA A 186 11.31 22.97 -7.87
C ALA A 186 11.03 21.53 -8.35
N ASP A 187 11.60 20.53 -7.68
CA ASP A 187 11.31 19.12 -7.98
C ASP A 187 9.84 18.78 -7.67
N LEU A 188 9.33 19.20 -6.51
CA LEU A 188 7.94 18.97 -6.10
C LEU A 188 6.93 19.68 -7.03
N GLU A 189 7.24 20.89 -7.48
CA GLU A 189 6.44 21.63 -8.46
C GLU A 189 6.45 20.92 -9.82
N THR A 190 7.62 20.45 -10.27
CA THR A 190 7.75 19.70 -11.53
C THR A 190 6.90 18.44 -11.52
N SER A 191 6.85 17.72 -10.39
CA SER A 191 6.01 16.55 -10.19
C SER A 191 4.53 16.87 -9.91
N LYS A 192 4.13 18.16 -9.96
CA LYS A 192 2.76 18.66 -9.71
C LYS A 192 2.20 18.28 -8.34
N VAL A 193 3.07 18.16 -7.36
CA VAL A 193 2.74 17.89 -5.95
C VAL A 193 2.30 19.18 -5.26
N ILE A 194 2.94 20.29 -5.62
CA ILE A 194 2.67 21.65 -5.15
C ILE A 194 2.63 22.62 -6.34
N SER A 195 2.11 23.83 -6.10
CA SER A 195 2.27 24.98 -6.99
C SER A 195 2.93 26.14 -6.25
N ILE A 196 3.79 26.88 -6.95
CA ILE A 196 4.44 28.08 -6.41
C ILE A 196 3.77 29.31 -7.03
N GLU A 197 3.07 30.10 -6.21
CA GLU A 197 2.42 31.34 -6.63
C GLU A 197 3.33 32.53 -6.40
N GLU A 198 3.38 33.45 -7.39
CA GLU A 198 4.20 34.67 -7.35
C GLU A 198 5.68 34.43 -6.97
N ASP A 199 6.22 33.25 -7.35
CA ASP A 199 7.58 32.77 -7.02
C ASP A 199 7.88 32.66 -5.51
N PHE A 200 6.86 32.67 -4.64
CA PHE A 200 7.03 32.76 -3.18
C PHE A 200 6.07 31.90 -2.37
N ASP A 201 4.76 32.00 -2.62
CA ASP A 201 3.72 31.31 -1.85
C ASP A 201 3.54 29.87 -2.34
N LEU A 202 3.27 28.94 -1.42
CA LEU A 202 3.24 27.50 -1.67
C LEU A 202 1.83 26.97 -1.42
N GLU A 203 1.27 26.33 -2.44
CA GLU A 203 -0.07 25.74 -2.39
C GLU A 203 0.00 24.22 -2.67
N PRO A 204 -0.62 23.37 -1.83
CA PRO A 204 -0.67 21.95 -2.09
C PRO A 204 -1.59 21.64 -3.27
N LEU A 205 -1.12 20.80 -4.19
CA LEU A 205 -1.96 20.24 -5.26
C LEU A 205 -2.52 18.88 -4.86
N ASN A 206 -3.47 18.39 -5.67
CA ASN A 206 -4.15 17.13 -5.40
C ASN A 206 -3.20 15.94 -5.26
N LEU A 207 -2.16 15.85 -6.09
CA LEU A 207 -1.16 14.79 -5.98
C LEU A 207 -0.39 14.85 -4.64
N GLY A 208 -0.06 16.05 -4.15
CA GLY A 208 0.57 16.22 -2.84
C GLY A 208 -0.35 15.87 -1.69
N MET A 209 -1.63 16.22 -1.78
CA MET A 209 -2.62 15.80 -0.80
C MET A 209 -2.72 14.26 -0.71
N ILE A 210 -2.73 13.57 -1.86
CA ILE A 210 -2.74 12.10 -1.91
C ILE A 210 -1.45 11.52 -1.30
N ALA A 211 -0.27 12.02 -1.70
CA ALA A 211 1.02 11.57 -1.18
C ALA A 211 1.09 11.65 0.35
N ALA A 212 0.76 12.83 0.90
CA ALA A 212 0.79 13.09 2.33
C ALA A 212 -0.26 12.27 3.09
N TYR A 213 -1.47 12.12 2.53
CA TYR A 213 -2.57 11.41 3.19
C TYR A 213 -2.29 9.91 3.35
N TYR A 214 -1.73 9.26 2.31
CA TYR A 214 -1.45 7.82 2.33
C TYR A 214 -0.03 7.47 2.79
N TYR A 215 0.79 8.48 3.08
CA TYR A 215 2.21 8.33 3.40
C TYR A 215 2.93 7.54 2.29
N VAL A 216 2.77 8.03 1.06
CA VAL A 216 3.34 7.46 -0.17
C VAL A 216 4.33 8.46 -0.74
N SER A 217 5.48 7.98 -1.22
CA SER A 217 6.52 8.85 -1.76
C SER A 217 6.00 9.66 -2.94
N TYR A 218 6.41 10.93 -3.02
CA TYR A 218 6.01 11.83 -4.12
C TYR A 218 6.40 11.26 -5.49
N THR A 219 7.53 10.53 -5.57
CA THR A 219 8.00 9.85 -6.79
C THR A 219 7.06 8.73 -7.23
N THR A 220 6.48 7.99 -6.28
CA THR A 220 5.46 6.96 -6.56
C THR A 220 4.17 7.62 -7.08
N ILE A 221 3.75 8.75 -6.50
CA ILE A 221 2.56 9.47 -6.98
C ILE A 221 2.79 10.07 -8.36
N GLU A 222 3.97 10.62 -8.62
CA GLU A 222 4.39 11.09 -9.95
C GLU A 222 4.32 9.96 -10.98
N LEU A 223 4.88 8.78 -10.65
CA LEU A 223 4.81 7.58 -11.47
C LEU A 223 3.36 7.18 -11.76
N PHE A 224 2.49 7.19 -10.75
CA PHE A 224 1.07 6.86 -10.90
C PHE A 224 0.38 7.85 -11.84
N ALA A 225 0.57 9.16 -11.62
CA ALA A 225 -0.01 10.21 -12.46
C ALA A 225 0.48 10.16 -13.91
N ALA A 226 1.73 9.78 -14.14
CA ALA A 226 2.31 9.66 -15.48
C ALA A 226 1.92 8.36 -16.22
N SER A 227 1.69 7.27 -15.48
CA SER A 227 1.51 5.94 -16.06
C SER A 227 0.04 5.50 -16.17
N LEU A 228 -0.82 6.00 -15.29
CA LEU A 228 -2.26 5.70 -15.31
C LEU A 228 -2.93 6.49 -16.43
N ALA A 229 -3.80 5.79 -17.17
CA ALA A 229 -4.60 6.34 -18.27
C ALA A 229 -6.03 5.78 -18.25
N ALA A 230 -6.97 6.45 -18.93
CA ALA A 230 -8.38 6.05 -19.02
C ALA A 230 -8.63 4.60 -19.51
N LYS A 231 -7.66 4.02 -20.23
CA LYS A 231 -7.72 2.66 -20.79
C LYS A 231 -6.88 1.63 -20.02
N THR A 232 -6.32 2.00 -18.87
CA THR A 232 -5.47 1.11 -18.07
C THR A 232 -6.32 -0.05 -17.57
N LYS A 233 -5.79 -1.26 -17.72
CA LYS A 233 -6.43 -2.51 -17.29
C LYS A 233 -5.59 -3.19 -16.24
N LEU A 234 -6.11 -4.28 -15.67
CA LEU A 234 -5.45 -5.09 -14.63
C LEU A 234 -3.95 -5.34 -14.87
N LYS A 235 -3.53 -5.70 -16.10
CA LYS A 235 -2.09 -5.87 -16.42
C LYS A 235 -1.27 -4.62 -16.10
N GLY A 236 -1.71 -3.47 -16.61
CA GLY A 236 -1.05 -2.19 -16.38
C GLY A 236 -1.10 -1.77 -14.91
N LEU A 237 -2.22 -2.02 -14.22
CA LEU A 237 -2.35 -1.71 -12.79
C LEU A 237 -1.34 -2.48 -11.94
N VAL A 238 -1.16 -3.78 -12.20
CA VAL A 238 -0.16 -4.60 -11.48
C VAL A 238 1.26 -4.17 -11.82
N GLU A 239 1.55 -3.81 -13.08
CA GLU A 239 2.85 -3.27 -13.48
C GLU A 239 3.16 -1.94 -12.78
N ILE A 240 2.21 -1.00 -12.77
CA ILE A 240 2.35 0.32 -12.13
C ILE A 240 2.51 0.17 -10.61
N LEU A 241 1.67 -0.65 -9.97
CA LEU A 241 1.78 -0.92 -8.53
C LEU A 241 3.16 -1.48 -8.17
N SER A 242 3.68 -2.42 -8.97
CA SER A 242 4.97 -3.06 -8.70
C SER A 242 6.17 -2.12 -8.85
N ALA A 243 6.01 -1.04 -9.63
CA ALA A 243 7.04 -0.06 -9.91
C ALA A 243 7.12 1.08 -8.87
N ALA A 244 6.28 1.04 -7.82
CA ALA A 244 6.32 2.02 -6.74
C ALA A 244 7.67 2.02 -5.99
N SER A 245 8.15 3.20 -5.60
CA SER A 245 9.43 3.42 -4.91
C SER A 245 9.46 2.78 -3.51
N GLU A 246 8.30 2.55 -2.89
CA GLU A 246 8.17 1.79 -1.64
C GLU A 246 8.71 0.36 -1.74
N TYR A 247 8.86 -0.16 -2.95
CA TYR A 247 9.39 -1.49 -3.19
C TYR A 247 10.87 -1.52 -3.57
N ASP A 248 11.57 -0.37 -3.61
CA ASP A 248 13.01 -0.29 -3.86
C ASP A 248 13.81 -1.07 -2.81
N GLU A 249 13.31 -1.10 -1.57
CA GLU A 249 13.95 -1.79 -0.45
C GLU A 249 13.74 -3.32 -0.45
N ILE A 250 12.95 -3.86 -1.38
CA ILE A 250 12.74 -5.32 -1.45
C ILE A 250 14.06 -6.00 -1.83
N PRO A 251 14.60 -6.89 -0.97
CA PRO A 251 15.91 -7.46 -1.20
C PRO A 251 15.89 -8.37 -2.43
N VAL A 252 16.93 -8.29 -3.25
CA VAL A 252 17.18 -9.27 -4.32
C VAL A 252 18.36 -10.13 -3.87
N ARG A 253 18.19 -11.45 -3.74
CA ARG A 253 19.23 -12.36 -3.20
C ARG A 253 19.88 -13.23 -4.29
N PRO A 254 21.16 -13.62 -4.15
CA PRO A 254 21.87 -14.37 -5.19
C PRO A 254 21.22 -15.71 -5.46
N GLY A 255 20.98 -16.02 -6.73
CA GLY A 255 20.35 -17.27 -7.14
C GLY A 255 18.82 -17.23 -7.09
N GLU A 256 18.20 -16.11 -6.69
CA GLU A 256 16.75 -15.94 -6.78
C GLU A 256 16.28 -15.72 -8.22
N GLU A 257 17.15 -15.28 -9.14
CA GLU A 257 16.79 -14.85 -10.50
C GLU A 257 16.05 -15.96 -11.25
N ARG A 258 16.56 -17.19 -11.16
CA ARG A 258 15.95 -18.36 -11.79
C ARG A 258 14.62 -18.75 -11.14
N THR A 259 14.44 -18.46 -9.87
CA THR A 259 13.18 -18.73 -9.15
C THR A 259 12.13 -17.69 -9.55
N VAL A 260 12.50 -16.41 -9.60
CA VAL A 260 11.65 -15.32 -10.08
C VAL A 260 11.24 -15.55 -11.55
N GLU A 261 12.19 -15.94 -12.41
CA GLU A 261 11.93 -16.30 -13.80
C GLU A 261 10.89 -17.43 -13.92
N LYS A 262 11.03 -18.50 -13.14
CA LYS A 262 10.05 -19.61 -13.14
C LYS A 262 8.68 -19.17 -12.66
N THR A 263 8.62 -18.34 -11.63
CA THR A 263 7.37 -17.78 -11.11
C THR A 263 6.66 -16.97 -12.20
N LEU A 264 7.39 -16.09 -12.90
CA LEU A 264 6.86 -15.29 -14.00
C LEU A 264 6.46 -16.11 -15.23
N ALA A 265 7.21 -17.17 -15.55
CA ALA A 265 6.89 -18.05 -16.67
C ALA A 265 5.55 -18.78 -16.51
N HIS A 266 5.01 -18.87 -15.30
CA HIS A 266 3.70 -19.47 -15.00
C HIS A 266 2.67 -18.42 -14.57
N ALA A 267 3.05 -17.14 -14.57
CA ALA A 267 2.20 -16.06 -14.13
C ALA A 267 1.16 -15.70 -15.21
N PRO A 268 -0.09 -15.37 -14.85
CA PRO A 268 -1.13 -15.03 -15.81
C PRO A 268 -0.85 -13.79 -16.66
N LEU A 269 -0.10 -12.83 -16.13
CA LEU A 269 0.23 -11.57 -16.79
C LEU A 269 1.71 -11.59 -17.20
N ALA A 270 1.95 -11.62 -18.51
CA ALA A 270 3.30 -11.60 -19.06
C ALA A 270 3.91 -10.19 -18.95
N LEU A 271 5.14 -10.12 -18.43
CA LEU A 271 5.96 -8.92 -18.39
C LEU A 271 6.81 -8.78 -19.65
N GLU A 272 6.96 -7.54 -20.13
CA GLU A 272 7.83 -7.25 -21.27
C GLU A 272 9.29 -7.08 -20.80
N LYS A 273 10.21 -7.89 -21.37
CA LYS A 273 11.66 -7.82 -21.12
C LYS A 273 12.02 -7.77 -19.61
N PRO A 274 11.56 -8.73 -18.79
CA PRO A 274 11.80 -8.71 -17.36
C PRO A 274 13.31 -8.79 -17.06
N ARG A 275 13.76 -7.97 -16.10
CA ARG A 275 15.11 -8.03 -15.56
C ARG A 275 15.03 -8.69 -14.19
N TYR A 276 15.41 -9.96 -14.08
CA TYR A 276 15.20 -10.73 -12.84
C TYR A 276 16.05 -10.31 -11.64
N THR A 277 16.98 -9.39 -11.82
CA THR A 277 17.76 -8.75 -10.75
C THR A 277 17.14 -7.45 -10.25
N ASP A 278 16.02 -7.04 -10.83
CA ASP A 278 15.31 -5.80 -10.52
C ASP A 278 14.26 -6.03 -9.41
N PRO A 279 14.22 -5.20 -8.35
CA PRO A 279 13.27 -5.39 -7.26
C PRO A 279 11.82 -5.30 -7.74
N HIS A 280 11.48 -4.39 -8.65
CA HIS A 280 10.11 -4.24 -9.18
C HIS A 280 9.66 -5.45 -10.01
N THR A 281 10.57 -6.03 -10.81
CA THR A 281 10.29 -7.30 -11.52
C THR A 281 10.00 -8.43 -10.54
N LYS A 282 10.76 -8.52 -9.44
CA LYS A 282 10.51 -9.48 -8.36
C LYS A 282 9.17 -9.21 -7.68
N VAL A 283 8.86 -7.96 -7.36
CA VAL A 283 7.60 -7.55 -6.72
C VAL A 283 6.41 -7.99 -7.57
N ASN A 284 6.45 -7.72 -8.87
CA ASN A 284 5.41 -8.13 -9.79
C ASN A 284 5.21 -9.67 -9.78
N ALA A 285 6.31 -10.42 -9.85
CA ALA A 285 6.27 -11.88 -9.78
C ALA A 285 5.60 -12.38 -8.49
N LEU A 286 5.92 -11.74 -7.35
CA LEU A 286 5.40 -12.13 -6.03
C LEU A 286 3.94 -11.73 -5.83
N ILE A 287 3.50 -10.58 -6.36
CA ILE A 287 2.07 -10.22 -6.42
C ILE A 287 1.30 -11.27 -7.22
N GLN A 288 1.76 -11.61 -8.42
CA GLN A 288 1.09 -12.60 -9.25
C GLN A 288 1.09 -14.00 -8.61
N ALA A 289 2.17 -14.37 -7.90
CA ALA A 289 2.24 -15.62 -7.15
C ALA A 289 1.24 -15.64 -5.98
N HIS A 290 1.09 -14.53 -5.26
CA HIS A 290 0.10 -14.37 -4.19
C HIS A 290 -1.32 -14.54 -4.71
N LEU A 291 -1.69 -13.83 -5.78
CA LEU A 291 -3.01 -13.92 -6.41
C LEU A 291 -3.28 -15.33 -6.97
N SER A 292 -2.26 -16.01 -7.46
CA SER A 292 -2.36 -17.39 -7.97
C SER A 292 -2.32 -18.46 -6.87
N ARG A 293 -2.07 -18.06 -5.60
CA ARG A 293 -1.81 -18.95 -4.46
C ARG A 293 -0.69 -19.97 -4.74
N SER A 294 0.30 -19.56 -5.53
CA SER A 294 1.44 -20.39 -5.92
C SER A 294 2.38 -20.63 -4.73
N GLY A 295 2.92 -21.84 -4.63
CA GLY A 295 3.90 -22.18 -3.60
C GLY A 295 5.21 -21.41 -3.80
N LEU A 296 5.61 -20.63 -2.79
CA LEU A 296 6.89 -19.92 -2.74
C LEU A 296 7.83 -20.58 -1.73
N ASN A 297 9.15 -20.41 -1.92
CA ASN A 297 10.11 -20.77 -0.89
C ASN A 297 9.96 -19.81 0.32
N PRO A 298 10.50 -20.16 1.50
CA PRO A 298 10.31 -19.34 2.71
C PRO A 298 10.79 -17.88 2.57
N ASP A 299 11.90 -17.65 1.85
CA ASP A 299 12.47 -16.31 1.68
C ASP A 299 11.56 -15.41 0.81
N LEU A 300 11.14 -15.90 -0.36
CA LEU A 300 10.21 -15.18 -1.24
C LEU A 300 8.82 -15.04 -0.62
N SER A 301 8.39 -16.00 0.22
CA SER A 301 7.15 -15.88 0.98
C SER A 301 7.23 -14.75 2.03
N SER A 302 8.39 -14.57 2.66
CA SER A 302 8.63 -13.45 3.57
C SER A 302 8.58 -12.11 2.84
N ASP A 303 9.22 -12.03 1.67
CA ASP A 303 9.21 -10.81 0.85
C ASP A 303 7.79 -10.49 0.35
N ALA A 304 7.05 -11.50 -0.10
CA ALA A 304 5.67 -11.34 -0.53
C ALA A 304 4.80 -10.76 0.60
N LYS A 305 5.01 -11.15 1.87
CA LYS A 305 4.27 -10.57 2.99
C LYS A 305 4.54 -9.07 3.16
N LEU A 306 5.79 -8.63 2.97
CA LEU A 306 6.12 -7.20 3.03
C LEU A 306 5.43 -6.43 1.89
N ILE A 307 5.45 -6.99 0.68
CA ILE A 307 4.80 -6.41 -0.50
C ILE A 307 3.29 -6.28 -0.27
N ILE A 308 2.63 -7.38 0.10
CA ILE A 308 1.17 -7.41 0.28
C ILE A 308 0.74 -6.53 1.47
N ALA A 309 1.56 -6.38 2.51
CA ALA A 309 1.26 -5.48 3.63
C ALA A 309 1.27 -4.00 3.22
N ALA A 310 2.15 -3.61 2.29
CA ALA A 310 2.25 -2.22 1.82
C ALA A 310 1.25 -1.87 0.69
N ALA A 311 0.78 -2.88 -0.06
CA ALA A 311 -0.10 -2.68 -1.21
C ALA A 311 -1.41 -1.90 -0.95
N PRO A 312 -2.12 -2.04 0.20
CA PRO A 312 -3.41 -1.36 0.39
C PRO A 312 -3.32 0.17 0.31
N ARG A 313 -2.31 0.80 0.92
CA ARG A 313 -2.14 2.26 0.85
C ARG A 313 -1.80 2.73 -0.57
N LEU A 314 -1.03 1.94 -1.31
CA LEU A 314 -0.67 2.25 -2.69
C LEU A 314 -1.88 2.14 -3.62
N LEU A 315 -2.69 1.10 -3.46
CA LEU A 315 -3.92 0.92 -4.23
C LEU A 315 -4.94 2.01 -3.94
N GLN A 316 -5.08 2.43 -2.69
CA GLN A 316 -5.92 3.57 -2.33
C GLN A 316 -5.43 4.87 -2.98
N ALA A 317 -4.12 5.13 -2.97
CA ALA A 317 -3.54 6.27 -3.68
C ALA A 317 -3.77 6.19 -5.20
N MET A 318 -3.62 5.00 -5.81
CA MET A 318 -3.94 4.78 -7.22
C MET A 318 -5.40 5.08 -7.55
N VAL A 319 -6.35 4.64 -6.71
CA VAL A 319 -7.78 4.97 -6.86
C VAL A 319 -7.99 6.48 -6.85
N ASP A 320 -7.39 7.19 -5.90
CA ASP A 320 -7.57 8.63 -5.77
C ASP A 320 -6.94 9.40 -6.95
N VAL A 321 -5.77 8.97 -7.45
CA VAL A 321 -5.14 9.55 -8.66
C VAL A 321 -6.03 9.35 -9.90
N VAL A 322 -6.55 8.14 -10.10
CA VAL A 322 -7.43 7.82 -11.24
C VAL A 322 -8.75 8.57 -11.15
N SER A 323 -9.35 8.63 -9.96
CA SER A 323 -10.63 9.31 -9.74
C SER A 323 -10.52 10.82 -9.96
N SER A 324 -9.37 11.41 -9.59
CA SER A 324 -9.08 12.82 -9.85
C SER A 324 -8.92 13.15 -11.32
N SER A 325 -8.63 12.14 -12.15
CA SER A 325 -8.62 12.24 -13.62
C SER A 325 -9.98 11.92 -14.26
N GLY A 326 -10.99 11.55 -13.45
CA GLY A 326 -12.35 11.28 -13.91
C GLY A 326 -12.53 9.96 -14.67
N TRP A 327 -11.65 8.96 -14.50
CA TRP A 327 -11.75 7.70 -15.24
C TRP A 327 -12.43 6.59 -14.42
N LEU A 328 -13.57 6.10 -14.89
CA LEU A 328 -14.38 5.12 -14.15
C LEU A 328 -13.75 3.72 -14.14
N ASN A 329 -13.52 3.14 -15.31
CA ASN A 329 -13.09 1.74 -15.46
C ASN A 329 -11.75 1.44 -14.76
N PRO A 330 -10.69 2.28 -14.88
CA PRO A 330 -9.47 2.02 -14.15
C PRO A 330 -9.63 2.19 -12.64
N ALA A 331 -10.57 3.04 -12.18
CA ALA A 331 -10.82 3.23 -10.74
C ALA A 331 -11.47 1.97 -10.17
N LEU A 332 -12.54 1.48 -10.80
CA LEU A 332 -13.21 0.23 -10.42
C LEU A 332 -12.23 -0.96 -10.47
N ALA A 333 -11.45 -1.10 -11.54
CA ALA A 333 -10.45 -2.16 -11.64
C ALA A 333 -9.34 -2.08 -10.56
N THR A 334 -9.02 -0.88 -10.06
CA THR A 334 -8.06 -0.71 -8.96
C THR A 334 -8.70 -1.08 -7.62
N MET A 335 -9.99 -0.79 -7.42
CA MET A 335 -10.76 -1.23 -6.25
C MET A 335 -10.87 -2.77 -6.21
N GLU A 336 -11.18 -3.40 -7.34
CA GLU A 336 -11.18 -4.86 -7.49
C GLU A 336 -9.78 -5.45 -7.20
N LEU A 337 -8.70 -4.80 -7.68
CA LEU A 337 -7.34 -5.22 -7.37
C LEU A 337 -7.04 -5.16 -5.86
N SER A 338 -7.62 -4.22 -5.11
CA SER A 338 -7.55 -4.18 -3.64
C SER A 338 -8.18 -5.42 -3.00
N GLN A 339 -9.36 -5.83 -3.48
CA GLN A 339 -10.02 -7.05 -3.01
C GLN A 339 -9.19 -8.29 -3.34
N MET A 340 -8.69 -8.38 -4.58
CA MET A 340 -7.83 -9.47 -5.07
C MET A 340 -6.57 -9.64 -4.21
N ILE A 341 -5.90 -8.53 -3.88
CA ILE A 341 -4.71 -8.51 -3.02
C ILE A 341 -5.05 -8.93 -1.59
N THR A 342 -6.19 -8.46 -1.06
CA THR A 342 -6.63 -8.81 0.29
C THR A 342 -6.94 -10.31 0.40
N GLN A 343 -7.72 -10.87 -0.53
CA GLN A 343 -8.15 -12.27 -0.49
C GLN A 343 -7.14 -13.26 -1.10
N GLY A 344 -6.15 -12.76 -1.84
CA GLY A 344 -5.16 -13.56 -2.56
C GLY A 344 -5.82 -14.42 -3.64
N LEU A 345 -6.56 -13.79 -4.55
CA LEU A 345 -7.32 -14.43 -5.63
C LEU A 345 -7.31 -13.56 -6.89
N TRP A 346 -7.44 -14.20 -8.06
CA TRP A 346 -7.74 -13.47 -9.30
C TRP A 346 -9.24 -13.19 -9.44
N GLN A 347 -9.60 -12.13 -10.17
CA GLN A 347 -11.00 -11.82 -10.52
C GLN A 347 -11.76 -12.98 -11.18
N ARG A 348 -11.06 -13.81 -11.96
CA ARG A 348 -11.64 -14.98 -12.64
C ARG A 348 -11.76 -16.23 -11.76
N ASP A 349 -11.20 -16.20 -10.54
CA ASP A 349 -11.25 -17.35 -9.65
C ASP A 349 -12.62 -17.43 -8.95
N PRO A 350 -13.13 -18.63 -8.63
CA PRO A 350 -14.38 -18.76 -7.90
C PRO A 350 -14.33 -18.03 -6.55
N VAL A 351 -15.30 -17.14 -6.30
CA VAL A 351 -15.35 -16.31 -5.08
C VAL A 351 -15.42 -17.14 -3.79
N LEU A 352 -15.94 -18.38 -3.88
CA LEU A 352 -16.00 -19.33 -2.77
C LEU A 352 -14.61 -19.68 -2.19
N MET A 353 -13.53 -19.48 -2.95
CA MET A 353 -12.17 -19.69 -2.46
C MET A 353 -11.73 -18.68 -1.37
N GLN A 354 -12.53 -17.65 -1.10
CA GLN A 354 -12.35 -16.76 0.05
C GLN A 354 -12.66 -17.48 1.37
N ILE A 355 -13.58 -18.45 1.35
CA ILE A 355 -13.98 -19.22 2.54
C ILE A 355 -12.78 -20.09 3.00
N PRO A 356 -12.35 -19.99 4.27
CA PRO A 356 -11.24 -20.78 4.78
C PRO A 356 -11.45 -22.29 4.59
N GLY A 357 -10.43 -22.98 4.07
CA GLY A 357 -10.47 -24.42 3.82
C GLY A 357 -10.99 -24.83 2.44
N VAL A 358 -11.68 -23.94 1.71
CA VAL A 358 -12.19 -24.24 0.37
C VAL A 358 -11.08 -24.17 -0.68
N VAL A 359 -10.83 -25.30 -1.34
CA VAL A 359 -9.85 -25.42 -2.44
C VAL A 359 -10.49 -25.16 -3.80
N ARG A 360 -9.67 -24.92 -4.82
CA ARG A 360 -10.12 -24.53 -6.17
C ARG A 360 -11.05 -25.57 -6.79
N GLU A 361 -10.73 -26.86 -6.63
CA GLU A 361 -11.49 -27.97 -7.20
C GLU A 361 -12.90 -28.05 -6.61
N VAL A 362 -13.01 -27.87 -5.29
CA VAL A 362 -14.28 -27.86 -4.56
C VAL A 362 -15.10 -26.64 -4.95
N ALA A 363 -14.48 -25.46 -4.97
CA ALA A 363 -15.16 -24.22 -5.38
C ALA A 363 -15.70 -24.33 -6.82
N ALA A 364 -14.90 -24.83 -7.76
CA ALA A 364 -15.33 -25.02 -9.14
C ALA A 364 -16.47 -26.04 -9.27
N ALA A 365 -16.46 -27.12 -8.47
CA ALA A 365 -17.55 -28.11 -8.46
C ALA A 365 -18.85 -27.52 -7.88
N ALA A 366 -18.75 -26.70 -6.83
CA ALA A 366 -19.89 -25.99 -6.26
C ALA A 366 -20.50 -24.99 -7.25
N THR A 367 -19.66 -24.19 -7.92
CA THR A 367 -20.09 -23.28 -8.99
C THR A 367 -20.76 -24.02 -10.14
N ALA A 368 -20.20 -25.16 -10.59
CA ALA A 368 -20.82 -26.00 -11.61
C ALA A 368 -22.17 -26.62 -11.18
N SER A 369 -22.45 -26.66 -9.88
CA SER A 369 -23.70 -27.14 -9.30
C SER A 369 -24.72 -26.02 -9.02
N GLY A 370 -24.41 -24.77 -9.42
CA GLY A 370 -25.28 -23.61 -9.28
C GLY A 370 -25.09 -22.80 -7.99
N VAL A 371 -24.02 -23.05 -7.24
CA VAL A 371 -23.64 -22.27 -6.04
C VAL A 371 -22.49 -21.34 -6.44
N GLU A 372 -22.82 -20.11 -6.84
CA GLU A 372 -21.87 -19.18 -7.46
C GLU A 372 -21.42 -18.09 -6.49
N THR A 373 -22.28 -17.67 -5.56
CA THR A 373 -22.04 -16.56 -4.64
C THR A 373 -21.79 -17.01 -3.20
N ILE A 374 -21.20 -16.14 -2.39
CA ILE A 374 -21.05 -16.37 -0.95
C ILE A 374 -22.43 -16.39 -0.26
N PHE A 375 -23.38 -15.60 -0.76
CA PHE A 375 -24.75 -15.55 -0.24
C PHE A 375 -25.48 -16.87 -0.46
N ASP A 376 -25.31 -17.52 -1.63
CA ASP A 376 -25.87 -18.85 -1.90
C ASP A 376 -25.44 -19.84 -0.81
N VAL A 377 -24.15 -19.86 -0.46
CA VAL A 377 -23.60 -20.73 0.59
C VAL A 377 -24.14 -20.38 1.98
N ALA A 378 -24.30 -19.09 2.28
CA ALA A 378 -24.81 -18.60 3.56
C ALA A 378 -26.27 -19.01 3.79
N GLU A 379 -27.07 -19.10 2.74
CA GLU A 379 -28.48 -19.53 2.79
C GLU A 379 -28.67 -21.05 2.86
N MET A 380 -27.65 -21.84 2.53
CA MET A 380 -27.72 -23.31 2.60
C MET A 380 -27.87 -23.81 4.03
N GLU A 381 -28.66 -24.87 4.20
CA GLU A 381 -28.67 -25.70 5.41
C GLU A 381 -27.29 -26.29 5.69
N GLU A 382 -26.93 -26.46 6.97
CA GLU A 382 -25.57 -26.83 7.38
C GLU A 382 -25.08 -28.15 6.74
N ASP A 383 -25.94 -29.16 6.65
CA ASP A 383 -25.60 -30.45 6.04
C ASP A 383 -25.30 -30.31 4.54
N ALA A 384 -26.10 -29.53 3.82
CA ALA A 384 -25.88 -29.25 2.41
C ALA A 384 -24.59 -28.45 2.20
N ARG A 385 -24.36 -27.42 3.04
CA ARG A 385 -23.13 -26.62 3.03
C ARG A 385 -21.90 -27.50 3.25
N ARG A 386 -21.95 -28.41 4.22
CA ARG A 386 -20.86 -29.36 4.50
C ARG A 386 -20.54 -30.24 3.30
N GLU A 387 -21.56 -30.78 2.65
CA GLU A 387 -21.39 -31.64 1.48
C GLU A 387 -20.83 -30.86 0.28
N THR A 388 -21.37 -29.67 0.01
CA THR A 388 -20.94 -28.82 -1.10
C THR A 388 -19.51 -28.30 -0.93
N LEU A 389 -19.15 -27.86 0.27
CA LEU A 389 -17.80 -27.33 0.56
C LEU A 389 -16.78 -28.42 0.94
N GLN A 390 -17.22 -29.67 1.12
CA GLN A 390 -16.38 -30.81 1.50
C GLN A 390 -15.50 -30.54 2.74
N LEU A 391 -16.03 -29.81 3.73
CA LEU A 391 -15.32 -29.45 4.96
C LEU A 391 -15.65 -30.42 6.09
N ASP A 392 -14.66 -30.72 6.93
CA ASP A 392 -14.90 -31.43 8.19
C ASP A 392 -15.58 -30.53 9.24
N GLY A 393 -15.98 -31.09 10.38
CA GLY A 393 -16.66 -30.33 11.44
C GLY A 393 -15.90 -29.07 11.88
N PRO A 394 -14.64 -29.18 12.32
CA PRO A 394 -13.83 -28.02 12.68
C PRO A 394 -13.63 -27.00 11.56
N GLN A 395 -13.41 -27.44 10.32
CA GLN A 395 -13.28 -26.55 9.16
C GLN A 395 -14.59 -25.82 8.86
N LEU A 396 -15.73 -26.51 8.99
CA LEU A 396 -17.05 -25.93 8.78
C LEU A 396 -17.38 -24.88 9.84
N GLU A 397 -16.97 -25.07 11.11
CA GLU A 397 -17.11 -24.05 12.15
C GLU A 397 -16.33 -22.77 11.79
N VAL A 398 -15.10 -22.92 11.29
CA VAL A 398 -14.28 -21.79 10.82
C VAL A 398 -14.94 -21.10 9.62
N ALA A 399 -15.44 -21.88 8.66
CA ALA A 399 -16.16 -21.35 7.49
C ALA A 399 -17.44 -20.60 7.90
N ASN A 400 -18.24 -21.14 8.82
CA ASN A 400 -19.44 -20.50 9.33
C ASN A 400 -19.12 -19.18 10.07
N ALA A 401 -18.04 -19.16 10.85
CA ALA A 401 -17.57 -17.94 11.50
C ALA A 401 -17.05 -16.90 10.49
N TRP A 402 -16.53 -17.33 9.35
CA TRP A 402 -16.13 -16.45 8.25
C TRP A 402 -17.36 -15.91 7.51
N LEU A 403 -18.33 -16.76 7.17
CA LEU A 403 -19.60 -16.38 6.50
C LEU A 403 -20.37 -15.33 7.32
N ALA A 404 -20.42 -15.50 8.64
CA ALA A 404 -21.07 -14.51 9.54
C ALA A 404 -20.38 -13.13 9.58
N ARG A 405 -19.13 -13.03 9.09
CA ARG A 405 -18.39 -11.77 8.96
C ARG A 405 -18.42 -11.18 7.56
N TYR A 406 -18.80 -11.97 6.56
CA TYR A 406 -18.89 -11.52 5.19
C TYR A 406 -19.94 -10.39 5.09
N PRO A 407 -19.65 -9.30 4.36
CA PRO A 407 -20.53 -8.14 4.34
C PRO A 407 -21.83 -8.38 3.59
N ASP A 408 -22.93 -8.11 4.27
CA ASP A 408 -24.26 -7.98 3.71
C ASP A 408 -24.77 -6.57 4.04
N ILE A 409 -24.82 -5.70 3.02
CA ILE A 409 -25.06 -4.27 3.17
C ILE A 409 -26.30 -3.89 2.38
N GLY A 410 -27.35 -3.46 3.09
CA GLY A 410 -28.50 -2.79 2.50
C GLY A 410 -28.16 -1.37 2.09
N VAL A 411 -28.47 -1.01 0.84
CA VAL A 411 -28.25 0.33 0.26
C VAL A 411 -29.58 0.97 -0.06
N ASN A 412 -29.78 2.18 0.45
CA ASN A 412 -30.89 3.05 0.07
C ASN A 412 -30.32 4.36 -0.47
N TYR A 413 -30.82 4.85 -1.60
CA TYR A 413 -30.37 6.12 -2.18
C TYR A 413 -31.54 6.98 -2.65
N GLU A 414 -31.33 8.29 -2.67
CA GLU A 414 -32.25 9.29 -3.20
C GLU A 414 -31.46 10.39 -3.92
N ILE A 415 -31.96 10.84 -5.07
CA ILE A 415 -31.46 12.02 -5.77
C ILE A 415 -32.21 13.23 -5.18
N LEU A 416 -31.48 14.15 -4.57
CA LEU A 416 -32.09 15.35 -3.99
C LEU A 416 -32.53 16.29 -5.10
N ASP A 417 -33.77 16.77 -5.00
CA ASP A 417 -34.39 17.71 -5.97
C ASP A 417 -34.40 17.21 -7.43
N ALA A 418 -34.68 15.91 -7.61
CA ALA A 418 -34.60 15.22 -8.91
C ALA A 418 -35.46 15.83 -10.04
N GLU A 419 -36.47 16.64 -9.72
CA GLU A 419 -37.36 17.28 -10.69
C GLU A 419 -36.77 18.58 -11.27
N ASN A 420 -35.79 19.20 -10.60
CA ASN A 420 -35.24 20.52 -10.94
C ASN A 420 -33.75 20.47 -11.30
N ILE A 421 -33.31 19.42 -11.99
CA ILE A 421 -31.90 19.27 -12.38
C ILE A 421 -31.67 19.97 -13.73
N VAL A 422 -30.83 21.00 -13.72
CA VAL A 422 -30.42 21.74 -14.93
C VAL A 422 -29.00 21.31 -15.33
N ALA A 423 -28.73 21.29 -16.64
CA ALA A 423 -27.41 20.97 -17.18
C ALA A 423 -26.30 21.84 -16.55
N GLY A 424 -25.23 21.21 -16.06
CA GLY A 424 -24.09 21.88 -15.42
C GLY A 424 -24.27 22.24 -13.93
N GLU A 425 -25.48 22.15 -13.37
CA GLU A 425 -25.71 22.42 -11.94
C GLU A 425 -25.30 21.24 -11.04
N ALA A 426 -25.14 21.51 -9.73
CA ALA A 426 -24.75 20.49 -8.78
C ALA A 426 -25.90 19.51 -8.46
N VAL A 427 -25.69 18.23 -8.71
CA VAL A 427 -26.57 17.13 -8.33
C VAL A 427 -26.05 16.49 -7.06
N THR A 428 -26.95 16.23 -6.10
CA THR A 428 -26.61 15.54 -4.85
C THR A 428 -27.34 14.20 -4.74
N VAL A 429 -26.58 13.11 -4.58
CA VAL A 429 -27.11 11.78 -4.27
C VAL A 429 -26.85 11.48 -2.80
N SER A 430 -27.93 11.27 -2.04
CA SER A 430 -27.90 10.89 -0.63
C SER A 430 -28.02 9.37 -0.52
N VAL A 431 -27.03 8.73 0.10
CA VAL A 431 -26.92 7.27 0.23
C VAL A 431 -26.90 6.90 1.71
N SER A 432 -27.73 5.94 2.10
CA SER A 432 -27.78 5.35 3.43
C SER A 432 -27.41 3.87 3.34
N LEU A 433 -26.40 3.47 4.11
CA LEU A 433 -25.89 2.09 4.19
C LEU A 433 -26.28 1.50 5.54
N GLU A 434 -26.78 0.27 5.55
CA GLU A 434 -27.08 -0.49 6.76
C GLU A 434 -26.53 -1.90 6.62
N ARG A 435 -25.68 -2.32 7.56
CA ARG A 435 -25.16 -3.68 7.64
C ARG A 435 -26.19 -4.59 8.28
N GLU A 436 -26.51 -5.68 7.59
CA GLU A 436 -27.36 -6.74 8.11
C GLU A 436 -26.63 -7.58 9.18
N GLY A 437 -27.40 -8.09 10.14
CA GLY A 437 -26.90 -8.91 11.24
C GLY A 437 -26.67 -8.19 12.58
N GLU A 438 -26.23 -8.96 13.57
CA GLU A 438 -25.99 -8.52 14.94
C GLU A 438 -24.50 -8.67 15.32
N GLY A 439 -23.96 -7.66 16.02
CA GLY A 439 -22.60 -7.71 16.58
C GLY A 439 -21.73 -6.52 16.21
N GLU A 440 -20.50 -6.52 16.73
CA GLU A 440 -19.48 -5.55 16.36
C GLU A 440 -18.82 -5.96 15.04
N VAL A 441 -18.55 -4.97 14.18
CA VAL A 441 -17.78 -5.18 12.95
C VAL A 441 -16.34 -5.51 13.33
N ARG A 442 -15.92 -6.72 12.97
CA ARG A 442 -14.56 -7.20 13.22
C ARG A 442 -13.65 -6.84 12.04
N PRO A 443 -12.33 -6.87 12.24
CA PRO A 443 -11.39 -6.78 11.13
C PRO A 443 -11.68 -7.86 10.08
N VAL A 444 -11.29 -7.57 8.84
CA VAL A 444 -11.43 -8.45 7.68
C VAL A 444 -10.78 -9.79 7.98
N ASP A 445 -11.51 -10.88 7.73
CA ASP A 445 -10.94 -12.22 7.82
C ASP A 445 -10.36 -12.63 6.46
N ALA A 446 -9.09 -12.33 6.28
CA ALA A 446 -8.32 -12.66 5.09
C ALA A 446 -7.06 -13.45 5.49
N PRO A 447 -7.12 -14.79 5.58
CA PRO A 447 -6.02 -15.62 6.07
C PRO A 447 -4.71 -15.51 5.28
N ARG A 448 -4.78 -15.00 4.04
CA ARG A 448 -3.63 -14.79 3.16
C ARG A 448 -3.10 -13.36 3.19
N PHE A 449 -3.82 -12.42 3.80
CA PHE A 449 -3.36 -11.06 3.99
C PHE A 449 -2.43 -10.99 5.23
N PRO A 450 -1.24 -10.41 5.13
CA PRO A 450 -0.34 -10.25 6.25
C PRO A 450 -0.81 -9.09 7.15
N GLY A 451 -1.29 -9.44 8.33
CA GLY A 451 -1.63 -8.46 9.37
C GLY A 451 -3.11 -8.15 9.48
N ARG A 452 -3.43 -7.08 10.20
CA ARG A 452 -4.81 -6.64 10.43
C ARG A 452 -5.22 -5.66 9.35
N LYS A 453 -6.42 -5.85 8.79
CA LYS A 453 -7.07 -4.91 7.89
C LYS A 453 -8.50 -4.67 8.35
N ASP A 454 -8.91 -3.41 8.43
CA ASP A 454 -10.30 -3.04 8.67
C ASP A 454 -10.98 -2.80 7.30
N GLU A 455 -12.25 -3.15 7.21
CA GLU A 455 -13.05 -3.07 5.98
C GLU A 455 -13.42 -1.62 5.66
N ASN A 456 -13.26 -1.22 4.39
CA ASN A 456 -13.71 0.07 3.89
C ASN A 456 -14.45 -0.08 2.56
N TRP A 457 -15.22 0.93 2.22
CA TRP A 457 -16.05 0.98 1.02
C TRP A 457 -15.81 2.24 0.23
N TRP A 458 -16.01 2.16 -1.09
CA TRP A 458 -16.17 3.31 -1.95
C TRP A 458 -17.60 3.38 -2.45
N LEU A 459 -18.21 4.55 -2.33
CA LEU A 459 -19.35 4.93 -3.16
C LEU A 459 -18.82 5.68 -4.37
N VAL A 460 -19.27 5.27 -5.56
CA VAL A 460 -18.87 5.89 -6.82
C VAL A 460 -20.12 6.18 -7.64
N VAL A 461 -20.25 7.40 -8.16
CA VAL A 461 -21.22 7.72 -9.22
C VAL A 461 -20.44 7.89 -10.51
N GLY A 462 -20.84 7.17 -11.55
CA GLY A 462 -20.18 7.23 -12.85
C GLY A 462 -21.14 7.03 -14.01
N ASP A 463 -20.66 7.37 -15.20
CA ASP A 463 -21.29 7.06 -16.48
C ASP A 463 -20.50 5.94 -17.18
N PRO A 464 -21.03 4.71 -17.20
CA PRO A 464 -20.38 3.59 -17.88
C PRO A 464 -20.21 3.79 -19.39
N ALA A 465 -21.12 4.54 -20.03
CA ALA A 465 -21.10 4.73 -21.48
C ALA A 465 -19.94 5.64 -21.91
N SER A 466 -19.64 6.69 -21.14
CA SER A 466 -18.53 7.60 -21.39
C SER A 466 -17.25 7.25 -20.63
N ASN A 467 -17.27 6.23 -19.78
CA ASN A 467 -16.16 5.86 -18.88
C ASN A 467 -15.75 7.01 -17.95
N SER A 468 -16.74 7.79 -17.49
CA SER A 468 -16.54 8.99 -16.69
C SER A 468 -16.90 8.73 -15.22
N LEU A 469 -15.97 9.04 -14.32
CA LEU A 469 -16.21 9.04 -12.88
C LEU A 469 -16.63 10.46 -12.47
N LEU A 470 -17.82 10.58 -11.87
CA LEU A 470 -18.44 11.87 -11.55
C LEU A 470 -18.28 12.24 -10.07
N ALA A 471 -18.43 11.27 -9.17
CA ALA A 471 -18.18 11.45 -7.75
C ALA A 471 -17.66 10.17 -7.12
N ILE A 472 -16.83 10.31 -6.09
CA ILE A 472 -16.33 9.21 -5.28
C ILE A 472 -16.30 9.61 -3.81
N LYS A 473 -16.62 8.68 -2.92
CA LYS A 473 -16.49 8.87 -1.47
C LYS A 473 -16.13 7.59 -0.76
N ARG A 474 -15.11 7.63 0.08
CA ARG A 474 -14.73 6.52 0.94
C ARG A 474 -15.53 6.50 2.24
N ILE A 475 -15.96 5.32 2.67
CA ILE A 475 -16.77 5.11 3.86
C ILE A 475 -16.20 3.96 4.69
N ALA A 476 -15.91 4.24 5.96
CA ALA A 476 -15.71 3.21 6.97
C ALA A 476 -17.08 2.85 7.56
N LEU A 477 -17.62 1.69 7.18
CA LEU A 477 -18.95 1.26 7.60
C LEU A 477 -18.84 0.39 8.86
N GLN A 478 -19.45 0.86 9.95
CA GLN A 478 -19.73 0.03 11.12
C GLN A 478 -21.10 -0.63 10.92
N ARG A 479 -22.13 -0.15 11.63
CA ARG A 479 -23.51 -0.67 11.48
C ARG A 479 -24.35 0.12 10.48
N LYS A 480 -24.30 1.45 10.54
CA LYS A 480 -24.99 2.34 9.62
C LYS A 480 -24.09 3.49 9.23
N ALA A 481 -24.20 3.96 7.99
CA ALA A 481 -23.56 5.17 7.52
C ALA A 481 -24.49 5.94 6.62
N LYS A 482 -24.32 7.27 6.57
CA LYS A 482 -24.96 8.12 5.57
C LYS A 482 -23.90 8.95 4.88
N ALA A 483 -24.02 9.07 3.58
CA ALA A 483 -23.10 9.83 2.75
C ALA A 483 -23.88 10.61 1.69
N LYS A 484 -23.32 11.75 1.30
CA LYS A 484 -23.76 12.52 0.14
C LYS A 484 -22.62 12.55 -0.86
N LEU A 485 -22.95 12.30 -2.12
CA LEU A 485 -22.07 12.49 -3.26
C LEU A 485 -22.61 13.66 -4.07
N GLU A 486 -21.73 14.59 -4.43
CA GLU A 486 -22.06 15.80 -5.19
C GLU A 486 -21.24 15.80 -6.48
N PHE A 487 -21.89 16.07 -7.61
CA PHE A 487 -21.25 16.17 -8.94
C PHE A 487 -22.02 17.14 -9.84
N ALA A 488 -21.39 17.61 -10.92
CA ALA A 488 -22.07 18.45 -11.90
C ALA A 488 -22.96 17.61 -12.83
N ALA A 489 -24.19 18.06 -13.09
CA ALA A 489 -25.11 17.44 -14.02
C ALA A 489 -24.48 17.38 -15.43
N PRO A 490 -24.71 16.28 -16.19
CA PRO A 490 -24.23 16.18 -17.56
C PRO A 490 -24.62 17.39 -18.41
N ALA A 491 -23.69 17.87 -19.24
CA ALA A 491 -23.87 19.11 -20.00
C ALA A 491 -24.96 19.06 -21.09
N SER A 492 -25.47 17.87 -21.44
CA SER A 492 -26.53 17.72 -22.44
C SER A 492 -27.85 17.41 -21.77
N ALA A 493 -28.90 18.10 -22.18
CA ALA A 493 -30.26 17.85 -21.73
C ALA A 493 -30.75 16.44 -22.08
N GLY A 494 -31.80 16.01 -21.39
CA GLY A 494 -32.51 14.75 -21.61
C GLY A 494 -32.25 13.70 -20.53
N LYS A 495 -32.76 12.49 -20.79
CA LYS A 495 -32.61 11.35 -19.89
C LYS A 495 -31.15 10.86 -19.90
N LYS A 496 -30.54 10.79 -18.73
CA LYS A 496 -29.19 10.28 -18.50
C LYS A 496 -29.25 9.06 -17.58
N GLU A 497 -28.60 7.99 -18.00
CA GLU A 497 -28.47 6.75 -17.25
C GLU A 497 -27.08 6.72 -16.63
N LEU A 498 -27.01 6.93 -15.34
CA LEU A 498 -25.79 6.82 -14.54
C LEU A 498 -25.85 5.57 -13.67
N THR A 499 -24.74 5.25 -13.01
CA THR A 499 -24.67 4.12 -12.09
C THR A 499 -24.03 4.54 -10.77
N LEU A 500 -24.67 4.14 -9.66
CA LEU A 500 -24.10 4.17 -8.32
C LEU A 500 -23.46 2.81 -8.03
N PHE A 501 -22.17 2.80 -7.74
CA PHE A 501 -21.42 1.62 -7.32
C PHE A 501 -21.13 1.70 -5.82
N LEU A 502 -21.34 0.60 -5.12
CA LEU A 502 -20.81 0.35 -3.78
C LEU A 502 -19.73 -0.74 -3.92
N MET A 503 -18.47 -0.36 -3.73
CA MET A 503 -17.31 -1.25 -3.92
C MET A 503 -16.61 -1.52 -2.58
N CYS A 504 -16.40 -2.77 -2.23
CA CYS A 504 -15.61 -3.16 -1.06
C CYS A 504 -14.10 -3.06 -1.37
N ASP A 505 -13.27 -2.73 -0.37
CA ASP A 505 -11.81 -2.76 -0.53
C ASP A 505 -11.16 -4.10 -0.18
N SER A 506 -11.95 -5.06 0.33
CA SER A 506 -11.47 -6.22 1.07
C SER A 506 -12.05 -7.55 0.61
N TYR A 507 -13.35 -7.63 0.35
CA TYR A 507 -14.04 -8.87 -0.03
C TYR A 507 -14.51 -8.80 -1.48
N MET A 508 -14.53 -9.95 -2.16
CA MET A 508 -14.98 -10.08 -3.54
C MET A 508 -16.40 -10.65 -3.59
N GLY A 509 -17.25 -10.12 -4.47
CA GLY A 509 -18.63 -10.62 -4.66
C GLY A 509 -19.65 -10.00 -3.71
N CYS A 510 -19.35 -8.85 -3.12
CA CYS A 510 -20.28 -8.05 -2.31
C CYS A 510 -20.47 -6.63 -2.86
N ASP A 511 -19.88 -6.35 -4.04
CA ASP A 511 -20.05 -5.10 -4.75
C ASP A 511 -21.47 -5.01 -5.33
N GLN A 512 -22.05 -3.82 -5.32
CA GLN A 512 -23.42 -3.58 -5.76
C GLN A 512 -23.48 -2.40 -6.74
N GLU A 513 -24.34 -2.52 -7.73
CA GLU A 513 -24.55 -1.51 -8.76
C GLU A 513 -26.04 -1.14 -8.83
N PHE A 514 -26.33 0.16 -8.90
CA PHE A 514 -27.69 0.68 -8.96
C PHE A 514 -27.84 1.69 -10.09
N GLU A 515 -28.86 1.51 -10.94
CA GLU A 515 -29.18 2.44 -12.00
C GLU A 515 -29.71 3.76 -11.41
N LEU A 516 -29.13 4.87 -11.86
CA LEU A 516 -29.53 6.23 -11.52
C LEU A 516 -30.06 6.90 -12.79
N GLU A 517 -31.38 7.08 -12.86
CA GLU A 517 -32.00 7.84 -13.93
C GLU A 517 -32.09 9.32 -13.56
N LEU A 518 -31.54 10.18 -14.41
CA LEU A 518 -31.57 11.64 -14.26
C LEU A 518 -32.26 12.26 -15.47
N ASN A 519 -33.22 13.14 -15.22
CA ASN A 519 -33.83 13.97 -16.26
C ASN A 519 -33.23 15.36 -16.19
N VAL A 520 -32.32 15.67 -17.12
CA VAL A 520 -31.60 16.95 -17.13
C VAL A 520 -32.34 17.92 -18.03
N ALA A 521 -32.77 19.06 -17.47
CA ALA A 521 -33.34 20.17 -18.23
C ALA A 521 -32.24 20.93 -19.00
N PRO A 522 -32.55 21.52 -20.18
CA PRO A 522 -31.61 22.36 -20.91
C PRO A 522 -31.18 23.56 -20.06
N GLY A 523 -29.89 23.91 -20.13
CA GLY A 523 -29.37 25.10 -19.48
C GLY A 523 -29.77 26.39 -20.22
N GLU A 524 -29.66 27.54 -19.55
CA GLU A 524 -30.04 28.85 -20.11
C GLU A 524 -29.32 29.18 -21.45
N GLU A 525 -28.15 28.60 -21.72
CA GLU A 525 -27.42 28.75 -22.99
C GLU A 525 -27.99 27.91 -24.15
N GLU A 526 -28.58 26.73 -23.88
CA GLU A 526 -29.24 25.90 -24.91
C GLU A 526 -30.62 26.47 -25.31
N GLU A 527 -31.35 27.08 -24.36
CA GLU A 527 -32.60 27.80 -24.68
C GLU A 527 -32.35 28.98 -25.63
N ALA A 528 -31.24 29.71 -25.47
CA ALA A 528 -30.88 30.82 -26.34
C ALA A 528 -30.52 30.39 -27.77
N ALA A 529 -29.93 29.21 -27.95
CA ALA A 529 -29.58 28.66 -29.27
C ALA A 529 -30.80 28.09 -30.00
N GLY A 530 -31.73 27.44 -29.27
CA GLY A 530 -32.96 26.87 -29.86
C GLY A 530 -33.97 27.92 -30.32
N VAL A 531 -33.95 29.13 -29.75
CA VAL A 531 -34.81 30.23 -30.19
C VAL A 531 -34.27 30.94 -31.44
N ALA A 532 -32.95 30.91 -31.67
CA ALA A 532 -32.33 31.60 -32.82
C ALA A 532 -32.55 30.88 -34.17
N GLU A 533 -32.78 29.56 -34.19
CA GLU A 533 -33.09 28.81 -35.44
C GLU A 533 -34.59 28.83 -35.83
N GLY A 534 -35.46 29.40 -34.98
CA GLY A 534 -36.92 29.35 -35.18
C GLY A 534 -37.56 30.55 -35.88
N ASP A 535 -36.87 31.69 -36.04
CA ASP A 535 -37.49 32.97 -36.41
C ASP A 535 -37.19 33.49 -37.83
N ASP A 536 -36.41 32.77 -38.65
CA ASP A 536 -35.99 33.23 -39.99
C ASP A 536 -36.75 32.57 -41.17
N ALA A 537 -37.89 31.94 -40.93
CA ALA A 537 -38.65 31.24 -41.96
C ALA A 537 -40.14 31.61 -42.05
N GLU A 538 -40.51 32.89 -41.90
CA GLU A 538 -41.86 33.35 -42.31
C GLU A 538 -41.93 34.87 -42.60
N ALA A 539 -41.49 35.27 -43.80
CA ALA A 539 -41.91 36.54 -44.42
C ALA A 539 -41.85 36.50 -45.96
N MET A 540 -42.95 36.01 -46.58
CA MET A 540 -43.76 36.68 -47.64
C MET A 540 -42.98 37.45 -48.72
N ASP A 541 -42.89 37.01 -49.99
CA ASP A 541 -43.97 36.93 -51.00
C ASP A 541 -45.20 37.82 -50.74
N GLU A 542 -45.12 39.07 -51.19
CA GLU A 542 -46.12 39.76 -52.06
C GLU A 542 -45.53 41.01 -52.72
#